data_AF-A0A927SMM5-F1
#
_entry.id   AF-A0A927SMM5-F1
#
_cell.length_a   1.000
_cell.length_b   1.000
_cell.length_c   1.000
_cell.angle_alpha   90.00
_cell.angle_beta   90.00
_cell.angle_gamma   90.00
#
_symmetry.space_group_name_H-M   'P 1'
#
loop_
_entity.id
_entity.type
_entity.pdbx_description
1 polymer ?
#
loop_
_entity_poly.entity_id
_entity_poly.type
_entity_poly.pdbx_seq_one_letter_code
_entity_poly.pdbx_strand_id
1 'polypeptide(L)'
;MQNYLFVHFREKTTPDGEQVYFAISRDGFYWEALNDGRPVLWAYYGDHGVRDMTICRDKATGRFHIFATDLSLSYGMRGKYHHSWRNINLHGSKDLAHWWSDDLIHWSEQEMIRLGDEGCGCIWAPDIIYDPEHKDYVLHWSYCHADNNYGPMAIYYSRTKDFVNYTKPALLYRKEDSGCIDSAMYEEDGKYYLFVKSEGNPHRMIELVSDHVTGPWTRVEDFDKSMETVEAGMYEAPTAVQLDDGRWCLFIDYYGVKGAGQGYVPFVAPSMKSGDFVRSDAKFSFPYGFKHGTLLTITEEEYDRMKAHDWNKVKDNR
;
A
#
# COMPACT_ATOMS: atom_id res chain seq x y z
N MET A 1 -13.34 -15.41 -14.29
CA MET A 1 -13.36 -13.94 -14.36
C MET A 1 -13.34 -13.46 -12.94
N GLN A 2 -12.19 -12.98 -12.49
CA GLN A 2 -11.97 -12.33 -11.21
C GLN A 2 -12.03 -10.83 -11.44
N ASN A 3 -12.69 -10.12 -10.54
CA ASN A 3 -12.75 -8.67 -10.59
C ASN A 3 -11.84 -8.09 -9.52
N TYR A 4 -11.33 -6.89 -9.78
CA TYR A 4 -10.33 -6.25 -8.94
C TYR A 4 -10.73 -4.81 -8.67
N LEU A 5 -10.47 -4.36 -7.44
CA LEU A 5 -10.49 -2.98 -7.00
C LEU A 5 -9.05 -2.54 -6.73
N PHE A 6 -8.63 -1.40 -7.27
CA PHE A 6 -7.37 -0.74 -6.93
C PHE A 6 -7.67 0.52 -6.11
N VAL A 7 -7.24 0.53 -4.85
CA VAL A 7 -7.32 1.70 -3.98
C VAL A 7 -5.96 2.41 -4.00
N HIS A 8 -5.91 3.66 -4.45
CA HIS A 8 -4.67 4.36 -4.74
C HIS A 8 -4.81 5.88 -4.53
N PHE A 9 -3.70 6.60 -4.63
CA PHE A 9 -3.69 8.07 -4.79
C PHE A 9 -3.14 8.49 -6.15
N ARG A 10 -3.14 9.80 -6.42
CA ARG A 10 -2.59 10.38 -7.65
C ARG A 10 -1.51 11.40 -7.32
N GLU A 11 -0.34 11.29 -7.93
CA GLU A 11 0.69 12.33 -7.73
C GLU A 11 0.25 13.62 -8.45
N LYS A 12 -0.21 14.60 -7.68
CA LYS A 12 -0.54 15.96 -8.15
C LYS A 12 0.03 16.99 -7.18
N THR A 13 0.27 18.19 -7.68
CA THR A 13 0.69 19.32 -6.83
C THR A 13 -0.50 20.02 -6.14
N THR A 14 -1.71 19.54 -6.35
CA THR A 14 -2.96 20.07 -5.79
C THR A 14 -3.50 19.12 -4.72
N PRO A 15 -4.26 19.62 -3.73
CA PRO A 15 -4.75 18.82 -2.60
C PRO A 15 -5.56 17.58 -2.96
N ASP A 16 -6.21 17.58 -4.13
CA ASP A 16 -6.97 16.43 -4.60
C ASP A 16 -6.08 15.25 -5.00
N GLY A 17 -4.78 15.42 -5.23
CA GLY A 17 -3.88 14.31 -5.55
C GLY A 17 -3.70 13.32 -4.41
N GLU A 18 -3.64 13.84 -3.19
CA GLU A 18 -3.34 13.10 -1.97
C GLU A 18 -4.64 12.74 -1.26
N GLN A 19 -5.52 12.03 -1.96
CA GLN A 19 -6.84 11.58 -1.49
C GLN A 19 -7.07 10.14 -1.98
N VAL A 20 -8.15 9.48 -1.54
CA VAL A 20 -8.42 8.09 -1.92
C VAL A 20 -9.14 8.01 -3.26
N TYR A 21 -8.57 7.28 -4.22
CA TYR A 21 -9.15 7.02 -5.53
C TYR A 21 -9.36 5.52 -5.73
N PHE A 22 -10.43 5.18 -6.45
CA PHE A 22 -10.73 3.79 -6.83
C PHE A 22 -10.65 3.61 -8.34
N ALA A 23 -10.15 2.45 -8.74
CA ALA A 23 -10.29 1.93 -10.09
C ALA A 23 -10.70 0.46 -10.04
N ILE A 24 -11.39 -0.01 -11.07
CA ILE A 24 -11.84 -1.40 -11.17
C ILE A 24 -11.34 -2.06 -12.46
N SER A 25 -11.16 -3.37 -12.41
CA SER A 25 -10.78 -4.19 -13.56
C SER A 25 -11.47 -5.55 -13.52
N ARG A 26 -11.72 -6.14 -14.70
CA ARG A 26 -12.27 -7.50 -14.86
C ARG A 26 -11.22 -8.57 -15.14
N ASP A 27 -9.97 -8.15 -15.31
CA ASP A 27 -8.86 -9.04 -15.67
C ASP A 27 -7.53 -8.68 -14.99
N GLY A 28 -7.44 -7.51 -14.36
CA GLY A 28 -6.22 -6.99 -13.74
C GLY A 28 -5.29 -6.27 -14.73
N PHE A 29 -5.61 -6.28 -16.03
CA PHE A 29 -4.82 -5.67 -17.10
C PHE A 29 -5.40 -4.32 -17.55
N TYR A 30 -6.72 -4.24 -17.70
CA TYR A 30 -7.41 -3.03 -18.14
C TYR A 30 -8.15 -2.40 -16.97
N TRP A 31 -7.71 -1.21 -16.57
CA TRP A 31 -8.24 -0.49 -15.42
C TRP A 31 -9.15 0.67 -15.86
N GLU A 32 -10.28 0.80 -15.18
CA GLU A 32 -11.25 1.88 -15.34
C GLU A 32 -11.33 2.68 -14.04
N ALA A 33 -11.14 3.99 -14.11
CA ALA A 33 -11.27 4.85 -12.93
C ALA A 33 -12.75 5.00 -12.54
N LEU A 34 -13.03 4.97 -11.24
CA LEU A 34 -14.34 5.31 -10.69
C LEU A 34 -14.47 6.81 -10.43
N ASN A 35 -15.70 7.27 -10.17
CA ASN A 35 -16.03 8.67 -9.88
C ASN A 35 -15.45 9.68 -10.89
N ASP A 36 -15.44 9.34 -12.18
CA ASP A 36 -14.86 10.15 -13.26
C ASP A 36 -13.39 10.52 -13.02
N GLY A 37 -12.64 9.68 -12.29
CA GLY A 37 -11.25 9.93 -11.92
C GLY A 37 -11.05 11.04 -10.88
N ARG A 38 -12.09 11.35 -10.09
CA ARG A 38 -12.02 12.24 -8.91
C ARG A 38 -11.88 11.42 -7.62
N PRO A 39 -11.44 12.05 -6.49
CA PRO A 39 -11.36 11.36 -5.21
C PRO A 39 -12.70 10.74 -4.80
N VAL A 40 -12.65 9.52 -4.28
CA VAL A 40 -13.79 8.81 -3.68
C VAL A 40 -13.92 9.17 -2.19
N LEU A 41 -12.81 9.18 -1.45
CA LEU A 41 -12.77 9.62 -0.05
C LEU A 41 -11.80 10.77 0.11
N TRP A 42 -12.16 11.69 1.01
CA TRP A 42 -11.34 12.83 1.38
C TRP A 42 -10.83 12.67 2.81
N ALA A 43 -9.56 13.02 3.01
CA ALA A 43 -8.96 13.19 4.31
C ALA A 43 -9.22 14.60 4.83
N TYR A 44 -10.01 14.69 5.91
CA TYR A 44 -10.40 15.91 6.58
C TYR A 44 -9.64 16.16 7.88
N TYR A 45 -9.07 15.11 8.49
CA TYR A 45 -8.26 15.18 9.70
C TYR A 45 -6.79 14.94 9.40
N GLY A 46 -5.93 15.16 10.41
CA GLY A 46 -4.48 14.98 10.28
C GLY A 46 -3.85 16.04 9.38
N ASP A 47 -3.10 15.59 8.38
CA ASP A 47 -2.43 16.44 7.38
C ASP A 47 -3.36 16.88 6.23
N HIS A 48 -4.64 16.50 6.26
CA HIS A 48 -5.65 16.81 5.24
C HIS A 48 -5.33 16.22 3.84
N GLY A 49 -4.51 15.18 3.82
CA GLY A 49 -4.22 14.37 2.64
C GLY A 49 -3.68 13.01 3.05
N VAL A 50 -3.89 12.02 2.20
CA VAL A 50 -3.47 10.64 2.41
C VAL A 50 -2.72 10.08 1.22
N ARG A 51 -1.82 9.15 1.52
CA ARG A 51 -0.98 8.42 0.56
C ARG A 51 -0.92 6.94 0.97
N ASP A 52 -0.42 6.10 0.06
CA ASP A 52 0.00 4.72 0.38
C ASP A 52 -1.13 3.87 0.99
N MET A 53 -2.23 3.71 0.27
CA MET A 53 -3.42 3.04 0.77
C MET A 53 -3.27 1.52 0.76
N THR A 54 -3.71 0.85 1.83
CA THR A 54 -4.06 -0.57 1.80
C THR A 54 -5.55 -0.79 2.04
N ILE A 55 -6.08 -1.89 1.54
CA ILE A 55 -7.46 -2.31 1.75
C ILE A 55 -7.53 -3.80 2.07
N CYS A 56 -8.36 -4.17 3.05
CA CYS A 56 -8.66 -5.57 3.33
C CYS A 56 -10.14 -5.81 3.59
N ARG A 57 -10.56 -7.06 3.39
CA ARG A 57 -11.86 -7.56 3.83
C ARG A 57 -11.70 -8.32 5.14
N ASP A 58 -12.43 -7.90 6.16
CA ASP A 58 -12.56 -8.60 7.43
C ASP A 58 -13.17 -9.99 7.19
N LYS A 59 -12.45 -11.05 7.60
CA LYS A 59 -12.88 -12.45 7.49
C LYS A 59 -14.02 -12.77 8.44
N ALA A 60 -14.16 -12.04 9.55
CA ALA A 60 -15.20 -12.26 10.54
C ALA A 60 -16.53 -11.60 10.14
N THR A 61 -16.48 -10.36 9.67
CA THR A 61 -17.70 -9.56 9.38
C THR A 61 -18.00 -9.37 7.90
N GLY A 62 -17.01 -9.55 7.01
CA GLY A 62 -17.12 -9.21 5.60
C GLY A 62 -16.92 -7.72 5.29
N ARG A 63 -16.71 -6.87 6.30
CA ARG A 63 -16.48 -5.43 6.18
C ARG A 63 -15.15 -5.13 5.49
N PHE A 64 -15.11 -4.05 4.73
CA PHE A 64 -13.91 -3.53 4.09
C PHE A 64 -13.28 -2.46 4.97
N HIS A 65 -11.96 -2.47 5.07
CA HIS A 65 -11.18 -1.50 5.83
C HIS A 65 -10.09 -0.91 4.92
N ILE A 66 -9.98 0.41 4.86
CA ILE A 66 -8.89 1.13 4.21
C ILE A 66 -8.03 1.77 5.28
N PHE A 67 -6.71 1.59 5.16
CA PHE A 67 -5.71 2.32 5.93
C PHE A 67 -4.83 3.13 4.98
N ALA A 68 -4.36 4.29 5.40
CA ALA A 68 -3.47 5.12 4.59
C ALA A 68 -2.51 5.93 5.46
N THR A 69 -1.35 6.26 4.89
CA THR A 69 -0.44 7.26 5.46
C THR A 69 -1.16 8.60 5.56
N ASP A 70 -1.18 9.21 6.74
CA ASP A 70 -1.61 10.59 6.94
C ASP A 70 -0.46 11.55 6.57
N LEU A 71 -0.49 12.04 5.33
CA LEU A 71 0.52 12.93 4.78
C LEU A 71 -0.01 13.72 3.60
N SER A 72 0.11 15.04 3.66
CA SER A 72 -0.05 15.92 2.50
C SER A 72 1.22 16.71 2.21
N LEU A 73 1.84 16.46 1.07
CA LEU A 73 2.90 17.31 0.54
C LEU A 73 2.32 18.62 0.00
N SER A 74 1.10 18.60 -0.56
CA SER A 74 0.43 19.80 -1.09
C SER A 74 0.24 20.86 0.00
N TYR A 75 -0.21 20.47 1.19
CA TYR A 75 -0.38 21.39 2.31
C TYR A 75 0.89 21.52 3.17
N GLY A 76 1.56 20.41 3.45
CA GLY A 76 2.62 20.35 4.45
C GLY A 76 4.01 20.73 3.95
N MET A 77 4.36 20.41 2.69
CA MET A 77 5.77 20.42 2.24
C MET A 77 6.43 21.79 2.40
N ARG A 78 5.77 22.87 1.99
CA ARG A 78 6.33 24.25 2.10
C ARG A 78 6.26 24.80 3.53
N GLY A 79 5.15 24.53 4.22
CA GLY A 79 4.86 25.05 5.55
C GLY A 79 5.44 24.15 6.64
N LYS A 80 4.61 23.23 7.13
CA LYS A 80 4.90 22.27 8.23
C LYS A 80 6.29 21.62 8.11
N TYR A 81 6.69 21.23 6.90
CA TYR A 81 7.91 20.43 6.68
C TYR A 81 9.08 21.22 6.10
N HIS A 82 8.92 22.49 5.75
CA HIS A 82 10.00 23.38 5.28
C HIS A 82 10.88 22.77 4.15
N HIS A 83 10.27 22.14 3.16
CA HIS A 83 10.92 21.47 2.02
C HIS A 83 11.90 20.36 2.42
N SER A 84 11.69 19.71 3.57
CA SER A 84 12.62 18.72 4.12
C SER A 84 11.92 17.38 4.36
N TRP A 85 12.28 16.36 3.59
CA TRP A 85 11.89 14.98 3.85
C TRP A 85 12.33 14.51 5.24
N ARG A 86 13.49 14.96 5.72
CA ARG A 86 13.93 14.69 7.08
C ARG A 86 12.95 15.23 8.13
N ASN A 87 12.31 16.39 7.88
CA ASN A 87 11.30 16.90 8.81
C ASN A 87 10.03 16.05 8.76
N ILE A 88 9.66 15.51 7.61
CA ILE A 88 8.54 14.56 7.51
C ILE A 88 8.88 13.27 8.28
N ASN A 89 10.11 12.74 8.16
CA ASN A 89 10.54 11.56 8.92
C ASN A 89 10.47 11.77 10.44
N LEU A 90 10.83 12.96 10.93
CA LEU A 90 10.96 13.25 12.36
C LEU A 90 9.67 13.77 13.01
N HIS A 91 8.82 14.42 12.22
CA HIS A 91 7.66 15.18 12.70
C HIS A 91 6.39 14.90 11.88
N GLY A 92 6.39 13.79 11.16
CA GLY A 92 5.24 13.30 10.40
C GLY A 92 4.13 12.80 11.32
N SER A 93 3.05 12.32 10.71
CA SER A 93 1.95 11.73 11.48
C SER A 93 2.41 10.47 12.22
N LYS A 94 1.88 10.31 13.43
CA LYS A 94 2.00 9.10 14.26
C LYS A 94 0.75 8.22 14.15
N ASP A 95 -0.16 8.62 13.27
CA ASP A 95 -1.47 8.06 13.07
C ASP A 95 -1.58 7.52 11.64
N LEU A 96 -2.39 6.48 11.46
CA LEU A 96 -2.90 6.09 10.15
C LEU A 96 -4.32 6.62 9.99
N ALA A 97 -4.67 7.09 8.79
CA ALA A 97 -6.05 7.37 8.45
C ALA A 97 -6.78 6.05 8.17
N HIS A 98 -8.02 5.93 8.63
CA HIS A 98 -8.84 4.72 8.51
C HIS A 98 -10.27 5.03 8.07
N TRP A 99 -10.80 4.17 7.20
CA TRP A 99 -12.20 4.14 6.82
C TRP A 99 -12.68 2.70 6.74
N TRP A 100 -13.98 2.49 6.95
CA TRP A 100 -14.59 1.19 6.73
C TRP A 100 -15.89 1.28 5.93
N SER A 101 -16.26 0.17 5.29
CA SER A 101 -17.50 0.07 4.50
C SER A 101 -18.03 -1.36 4.54
N ASP A 102 -19.35 -1.52 4.59
CA ASP A 102 -19.98 -2.83 4.47
C ASP A 102 -20.22 -3.22 2.98
N ASP A 103 -20.05 -2.29 2.03
CA ASP A 103 -20.47 -2.49 0.63
C ASP A 103 -19.60 -1.83 -0.46
N LEU A 104 -18.44 -1.27 -0.09
CA LEU A 104 -17.49 -0.53 -0.94
C LEU A 104 -18.01 0.79 -1.54
N ILE A 105 -19.26 1.17 -1.32
CA ILE A 105 -19.86 2.40 -1.88
C ILE A 105 -20.29 3.40 -0.81
N HIS A 106 -20.65 2.93 0.39
CA HIS A 106 -20.93 3.77 1.56
C HIS A 106 -19.82 3.58 2.58
N TRP A 107 -19.07 4.65 2.83
CA TRP A 107 -17.92 4.63 3.74
C TRP A 107 -18.22 5.39 5.02
N SER A 108 -17.58 4.97 6.11
CA SER A 108 -17.58 5.70 7.38
C SER A 108 -16.97 7.09 7.23
N GLU A 109 -17.09 7.90 8.27
CA GLU A 109 -16.19 9.05 8.43
C GLU A 109 -14.73 8.59 8.59
N GLN A 110 -13.80 9.51 8.32
CA GLN A 110 -12.37 9.26 8.55
C GLN A 110 -12.10 9.13 10.06
N GLU A 111 -11.38 8.07 10.42
CA GLU A 111 -10.82 7.86 11.74
C GLU A 111 -9.28 8.00 11.70
N MET A 112 -8.68 8.42 12.82
CA MET A 112 -7.23 8.47 12.99
C MET A 112 -6.80 7.43 14.03
N ILE A 113 -5.98 6.46 13.62
CA ILE A 113 -5.53 5.37 14.47
C ILE A 113 -4.10 5.61 14.93
N ARG A 114 -3.93 5.86 16.24
CA ARG A 114 -2.62 6.04 16.87
C ARG A 114 -1.91 4.70 17.06
N LEU A 115 -0.90 4.46 16.23
CA LEU A 115 0.00 3.31 16.36
C LEU A 115 1.42 3.73 16.77
N GLY A 116 1.80 4.98 16.51
CA GLY A 116 3.13 5.49 16.85
C GLY A 116 3.29 5.69 18.35
N ASP A 117 4.38 5.19 18.89
CA ASP A 117 4.79 5.42 20.27
C ASP A 117 5.45 6.81 20.47
N GLU A 118 6.02 7.04 21.65
CA GLU A 118 6.68 8.31 21.98
C GLU A 118 7.92 8.58 21.11
N GLY A 119 8.67 7.53 20.75
CA GLY A 119 9.91 7.60 19.96
C GLY A 119 9.69 7.60 18.44
N CYS A 120 8.46 7.36 18.00
CA CYS A 120 8.03 7.48 16.61
C CYS A 120 8.31 8.88 16.04
N GLY A 121 9.00 8.92 14.90
CA GLY A 121 9.07 10.09 14.02
C GLY A 121 7.90 10.14 13.04
N CYS A 122 7.64 9.03 12.33
CA CYS A 122 6.52 8.89 11.40
C CYS A 122 6.14 7.41 11.18
N ILE A 123 4.90 7.19 10.73
CA ILE A 123 4.38 5.90 10.26
C ILE A 123 3.90 6.06 8.82
N TRP A 124 4.45 5.25 7.91
CA TRP A 124 4.14 5.34 6.47
C TRP A 124 3.89 3.99 5.82
N ALA A 125 3.14 4.02 4.72
CA ALA A 125 2.90 2.89 3.82
C ALA A 125 2.39 1.65 4.56
N PRO A 126 1.19 1.72 5.17
CA PRO A 126 0.60 0.55 5.78
C PRO A 126 0.26 -0.51 4.73
N ASP A 127 0.48 -1.77 5.07
CA ASP A 127 -0.17 -2.90 4.41
C ASP A 127 -0.61 -3.93 5.47
N ILE A 128 -1.53 -4.82 5.10
CA ILE A 128 -2.21 -5.68 6.06
C ILE A 128 -2.48 -7.07 5.50
N ILE A 129 -2.23 -8.08 6.33
CA ILE A 129 -2.45 -9.48 5.98
C ILE A 129 -3.14 -10.22 7.14
N TYR A 130 -3.98 -11.20 6.81
CA TYR A 130 -4.62 -12.06 7.80
C TYR A 130 -3.70 -13.23 8.18
N ASP A 131 -3.54 -13.46 9.48
CA ASP A 131 -2.81 -14.59 10.05
C ASP A 131 -3.79 -15.71 10.46
N PRO A 132 -3.89 -16.82 9.70
CA PRO A 132 -4.76 -17.94 10.05
C PRO A 132 -4.33 -18.69 11.30
N GLU A 133 -3.05 -18.64 11.70
CA GLU A 133 -2.53 -19.33 12.90
C GLU A 133 -3.07 -18.67 14.17
N HIS A 134 -3.00 -17.34 14.22
CA HIS A 134 -3.43 -16.55 15.39
C HIS A 134 -4.87 -16.02 15.29
N LYS A 135 -5.48 -16.14 14.10
CA LYS A 135 -6.82 -15.63 13.76
C LYS A 135 -6.92 -14.14 14.04
N ASP A 136 -5.94 -13.40 13.56
CA ASP A 136 -5.84 -11.95 13.66
C ASP A 136 -5.23 -11.36 12.39
N TYR A 137 -5.09 -10.05 12.34
CA TYR A 137 -4.47 -9.32 11.25
C TYR A 137 -3.14 -8.76 11.70
N VAL A 138 -2.15 -8.81 10.81
CA VAL A 138 -0.85 -8.14 10.94
C VAL A 138 -0.90 -6.89 10.07
N LEU A 139 -1.05 -5.73 10.70
CA LEU A 139 -0.95 -4.41 10.06
C LEU A 139 0.50 -3.94 10.19
N HIS A 140 1.19 -3.71 9.09
CA HIS A 140 2.62 -3.40 9.06
C HIS A 140 2.94 -2.16 8.23
N TRP A 141 4.03 -1.46 8.58
CA TRP A 141 4.36 -0.15 8.03
C TRP A 141 5.85 0.18 8.13
N SER A 142 6.29 1.19 7.38
CA SER A 142 7.63 1.79 7.48
C SER A 142 7.71 2.73 8.67
N TYR A 143 8.71 2.53 9.54
CA TYR A 143 8.78 3.23 10.82
C TYR A 143 10.11 3.95 11.02
N CYS A 144 10.04 5.27 11.18
CA CYS A 144 11.16 6.08 11.65
C CYS A 144 11.11 6.16 13.18
N HIS A 145 12.18 5.78 13.87
CA HIS A 145 12.16 5.63 15.32
C HIS A 145 13.43 6.12 16.02
N ALA A 146 13.31 6.64 17.24
CA ALA A 146 14.41 7.18 18.02
C ALA A 146 15.45 6.13 18.47
N ASP A 147 15.08 4.85 18.57
CA ASP A 147 15.97 3.77 19.05
C ASP A 147 17.24 3.58 18.20
N ASN A 148 17.21 3.99 16.94
CA ASN A 148 18.39 4.04 16.07
C ASN A 148 18.80 5.47 15.71
N ASN A 149 18.46 6.44 16.57
CA ASN A 149 18.68 7.87 16.36
C ASN A 149 18.05 8.40 15.06
N TYR A 150 16.84 7.93 14.72
CA TYR A 150 16.14 8.24 13.47
C TYR A 150 16.98 7.92 12.24
N GLY A 151 17.69 6.80 12.30
CA GLY A 151 18.51 6.25 11.22
C GLY A 151 17.66 5.56 10.14
N PRO A 152 18.25 4.60 9.40
CA PRO A 152 17.53 3.88 8.35
C PRO A 152 16.23 3.24 8.87
N MET A 153 15.16 3.34 8.07
CA MET A 153 13.86 2.79 8.45
C MET A 153 13.86 1.27 8.40
N ALA A 154 12.92 0.69 9.16
CA ALA A 154 12.62 -0.73 9.16
C ALA A 154 11.09 -0.91 9.18
N ILE A 155 10.65 -2.13 8.90
CA ILE A 155 9.23 -2.47 8.90
C ILE A 155 8.82 -2.92 10.29
N TYR A 156 7.76 -2.31 10.82
CA TYR A 156 7.14 -2.66 12.10
C TYR A 156 5.70 -3.12 11.86
N TYR A 157 5.12 -3.76 12.86
CA TYR A 157 3.73 -4.21 12.79
C TYR A 157 3.04 -4.16 14.15
N SER A 158 1.70 -4.10 14.09
CA SER A 158 0.80 -4.36 15.20
C SER A 158 -0.22 -5.43 14.78
N ARG A 159 -0.75 -6.14 15.77
CA ARG A 159 -1.82 -7.13 15.56
C ARG A 159 -3.18 -6.58 15.99
N THR A 160 -4.23 -6.93 15.25
CA THR A 160 -5.62 -6.63 15.61
C THR A 160 -6.56 -7.77 15.23
N LYS A 161 -7.64 -7.96 16.00
CA LYS A 161 -8.71 -8.92 15.69
C LYS A 161 -10.00 -8.26 15.23
N ASP A 162 -10.15 -6.98 15.51
CA ASP A 162 -11.42 -6.25 15.44
C ASP A 162 -11.27 -4.87 14.80
N PHE A 163 -10.06 -4.50 14.34
CA PHE A 163 -9.72 -3.21 13.76
C PHE A 163 -9.94 -2.00 14.71
N VAL A 164 -10.15 -2.28 16.00
CA VAL A 164 -10.33 -1.27 17.05
C VAL A 164 -9.18 -1.33 18.04
N ASN A 165 -8.78 -2.53 18.44
CA ASN A 165 -7.72 -2.77 19.40
C ASN A 165 -6.46 -3.27 18.68
N TYR A 166 -5.34 -2.60 18.95
CA TYR A 166 -4.04 -2.91 18.35
C TYR A 166 -3.02 -3.24 19.44
N THR A 167 -2.17 -4.23 19.19
CA THR A 167 -1.00 -4.46 20.04
C THR A 167 0.00 -3.30 19.90
N LYS A 168 0.96 -3.21 20.82
CA LYS A 168 2.10 -2.32 20.64
C LYS A 168 2.91 -2.71 19.39
N PRO A 169 3.56 -1.73 18.72
CA PRO A 169 4.43 -2.01 17.59
C PRO A 169 5.55 -2.99 17.95
N ALA A 170 5.83 -3.92 17.04
CA ALA A 170 6.96 -4.84 17.08
C ALA A 170 7.72 -4.82 15.76
N LEU A 171 9.01 -5.14 15.78
CA LEU A 171 9.83 -5.19 14.56
C LEU A 171 9.39 -6.38 13.70
N LEU A 172 9.01 -6.13 12.44
CA LEU A 172 8.70 -7.16 11.45
C LEU A 172 9.95 -7.58 10.67
N TYR A 173 10.65 -6.58 10.12
CA TYR A 173 11.82 -6.79 9.29
C TYR A 173 12.75 -5.59 9.35
N ARG A 174 14.04 -5.85 9.54
CA ARG A 174 15.11 -4.88 9.39
C ARG A 174 16.17 -5.47 8.48
N LYS A 175 16.55 -4.71 7.46
CA LYS A 175 17.71 -5.01 6.64
C LYS A 175 18.99 -4.61 7.39
N GLU A 176 20.00 -5.47 7.36
CA GLU A 176 21.18 -5.32 8.22
C GLU A 176 22.11 -4.17 7.77
N ASP A 177 22.16 -3.90 6.47
CA ASP A 177 23.16 -3.04 5.82
C ASP A 177 22.58 -1.79 5.13
N SER A 178 21.25 -1.61 5.14
CA SER A 178 20.56 -0.42 4.64
C SER A 178 19.19 -0.26 5.29
N GLY A 179 18.48 0.83 4.99
CA GLY A 179 17.07 0.93 5.31
C GLY A 179 16.20 0.17 4.33
N CYS A 180 14.93 0.00 4.72
CA CYS A 180 13.87 -0.51 3.87
C CYS A 180 12.54 0.13 4.24
N ILE A 181 11.68 0.33 3.23
CA ILE A 181 10.34 0.90 3.36
C ILE A 181 9.35 0.15 2.45
N ASP A 182 8.09 0.56 2.48
CA ASP A 182 7.02 0.13 1.57
C ASP A 182 6.85 -1.39 1.53
N SER A 183 6.50 -1.96 2.68
CA SER A 183 6.22 -3.38 2.79
C SER A 183 4.90 -3.76 2.16
N ALA A 184 4.88 -4.83 1.35
CA ALA A 184 3.66 -5.51 0.93
C ALA A 184 3.78 -7.02 1.11
N MET A 185 2.75 -7.67 1.64
CA MET A 185 2.83 -9.09 2.02
C MET A 185 1.69 -9.93 1.46
N TYR A 186 2.03 -11.13 0.97
CA TYR A 186 1.10 -12.06 0.36
C TYR A 186 1.39 -13.49 0.80
N GLU A 187 0.37 -14.35 0.75
CA GLU A 187 0.49 -15.77 1.05
C GLU A 187 0.33 -16.59 -0.24
N GLU A 188 1.21 -17.58 -0.43
CA GLU A 188 1.13 -18.58 -1.50
C GLU A 188 1.61 -19.93 -0.96
N ASP A 189 0.77 -20.96 -1.06
CA ASP A 189 1.07 -22.35 -0.70
C ASP A 189 1.60 -22.53 0.75
N GLY A 190 1.05 -21.79 1.69
CA GLY A 190 1.40 -21.82 3.11
C GLY A 190 2.68 -21.06 3.46
N LYS A 191 3.23 -20.28 2.53
CA LYS A 191 4.39 -19.41 2.73
C LYS A 191 3.98 -17.95 2.61
N TYR A 192 4.65 -17.09 3.37
CA TYR A 192 4.46 -15.65 3.33
C TYR A 192 5.61 -14.99 2.59
N TYR A 193 5.28 -14.17 1.60
CA TYR A 193 6.21 -13.42 0.78
C TYR A 193 6.08 -11.93 1.08
N LEU A 194 7.16 -11.32 1.54
CA LEU A 194 7.25 -9.92 1.91
C LEU A 194 8.13 -9.18 0.89
N PHE A 195 7.53 -8.25 0.16
CA PHE A 195 8.24 -7.30 -0.69
C PHE A 195 8.55 -6.04 0.12
N VAL A 196 9.75 -5.50 0.00
CA VAL A 196 10.10 -4.17 0.53
C VAL A 196 11.00 -3.41 -0.44
N LYS A 197 10.89 -2.09 -0.46
CA LYS A 197 11.85 -1.22 -1.16
C LYS A 197 13.14 -1.17 -0.35
N SER A 198 14.23 -1.69 -0.89
CA SER A 198 15.55 -1.60 -0.28
C SER A 198 16.26 -0.31 -0.67
N GLU A 199 16.81 0.41 0.31
CA GLU A 199 17.57 1.65 0.09
C GLU A 199 19.03 1.40 -0.34
N GLY A 200 19.50 0.15 -0.34
CA GLY A 200 20.86 -0.19 -0.73
C GLY A 200 21.09 -1.70 -0.79
N ASN A 201 22.06 -2.17 -1.60
CA ASN A 201 22.48 -3.57 -1.68
C ASN A 201 21.34 -4.64 -1.74
N PRO A 202 20.55 -4.71 -2.81
CA PRO A 202 20.48 -3.76 -3.92
C PRO A 202 19.58 -2.55 -3.60
N HIS A 203 19.78 -1.42 -4.28
CA HIS A 203 18.88 -0.26 -4.21
C HIS A 203 17.67 -0.47 -5.14
N ARG A 204 16.86 -1.49 -4.85
CA ARG A 204 15.73 -1.99 -5.66
C ARG A 204 14.66 -2.60 -4.74
N MET A 205 13.57 -3.06 -5.35
CA MET A 205 12.64 -3.97 -4.66
C MET A 205 13.34 -5.26 -4.29
N ILE A 206 12.96 -5.81 -3.15
CA ILE A 206 13.51 -7.04 -2.62
C ILE A 206 12.38 -7.95 -2.09
N GLU A 207 12.37 -9.23 -2.45
CA GLU A 207 11.40 -10.23 -1.96
C GLU A 207 12.00 -11.15 -0.87
N LEU A 208 11.24 -11.39 0.20
CA LEU A 208 11.60 -12.24 1.32
C LEU A 208 10.53 -13.31 1.51
N VAL A 209 10.89 -14.49 2.02
CA VAL A 209 9.95 -15.59 2.27
C VAL A 209 10.06 -16.11 3.71
N SER A 210 8.94 -16.51 4.30
CA SER A 210 8.87 -17.15 5.62
C SER A 210 7.76 -18.22 5.68
N ASP A 211 7.90 -19.12 6.66
CA ASP A 211 6.85 -20.05 7.11
C ASP A 211 5.78 -19.36 7.97
N HIS A 212 6.10 -18.21 8.58
CA HIS A 212 5.18 -17.48 9.45
C HIS A 212 5.09 -16.02 9.00
N VAL A 213 3.91 -15.43 9.20
CA VAL A 213 3.60 -14.05 8.80
C VAL A 213 4.53 -13.00 9.43
N THR A 214 5.17 -13.31 10.55
CA THR A 214 6.11 -12.42 11.27
C THR A 214 7.57 -12.87 11.17
N GLY A 215 7.91 -13.70 10.19
CA GLY A 215 9.27 -14.22 10.01
C GLY A 215 9.58 -15.45 10.88
N PRO A 216 10.85 -15.90 10.91
CA PRO A 216 12.03 -15.25 10.33
C PRO A 216 12.02 -15.24 8.80
N TRP A 217 12.67 -14.25 8.20
CA TRP A 217 12.65 -13.99 6.76
C TRP A 217 13.92 -14.51 6.06
N THR A 218 13.75 -15.09 4.87
CA THR A 218 14.84 -15.51 3.99
C THR A 218 14.77 -14.76 2.66
N ARG A 219 15.91 -14.30 2.13
CA ARG A 219 16.01 -13.61 0.85
C ARG A 219 15.64 -14.54 -0.32
N VAL A 220 14.77 -14.08 -1.24
CA VAL A 220 14.53 -14.73 -2.53
C VAL A 220 15.50 -14.12 -3.56
N GLU A 221 16.68 -14.72 -3.74
CA GLU A 221 17.73 -14.17 -4.60
C GLU A 221 17.37 -14.14 -6.10
N ASP A 222 16.49 -15.03 -6.55
CA ASP A 222 16.04 -15.03 -7.95
C ASP A 222 15.19 -13.79 -8.27
N PHE A 223 14.51 -13.21 -7.26
CA PHE A 223 13.84 -11.92 -7.38
C PHE A 223 14.83 -10.77 -7.56
N ASP A 224 15.97 -10.79 -6.87
CA ASP A 224 17.01 -9.76 -7.06
C ASP A 224 17.48 -9.73 -8.51
N LYS A 225 17.69 -10.91 -9.11
CA LYS A 225 18.11 -11.05 -10.51
C LYS A 225 17.06 -10.54 -11.48
N SER A 226 15.78 -10.86 -11.28
CA SER A 226 14.71 -10.37 -12.16
C SER A 226 14.58 -8.84 -12.13
N MET A 227 14.85 -8.23 -10.97
CA MET A 227 14.85 -6.78 -10.79
C MET A 227 16.12 -6.06 -11.30
N GLU A 228 17.18 -6.75 -11.73
CA GLU A 228 18.35 -6.09 -12.35
C GLU A 228 17.97 -5.31 -13.62
N THR A 229 16.87 -5.70 -14.26
CA THR A 229 16.32 -5.06 -15.46
C THR A 229 15.70 -3.68 -15.21
N VAL A 230 15.37 -3.34 -13.96
CA VAL A 230 14.80 -2.04 -13.60
C VAL A 230 15.87 -1.05 -13.16
N GLU A 231 15.58 0.24 -13.34
CA GLU A 231 16.46 1.32 -12.90
C GLU A 231 16.58 1.37 -11.37
N ALA A 232 17.81 1.40 -10.87
CA ALA A 232 18.08 1.43 -9.43
C ALA A 232 17.49 2.70 -8.79
N GLY A 233 16.81 2.55 -7.65
CA GLY A 233 16.33 3.68 -6.86
C GLY A 233 15.24 4.53 -7.51
N MET A 234 14.54 4.04 -8.53
CA MET A 234 13.45 4.77 -9.20
C MET A 234 12.07 4.09 -9.05
N TYR A 235 12.01 3.05 -8.23
CA TYR A 235 10.85 2.20 -8.02
C TYR A 235 10.56 2.00 -6.53
N GLU A 236 9.29 1.94 -6.15
CA GLU A 236 8.83 1.79 -4.76
C GLU A 236 7.42 1.16 -4.68
N ALA A 237 6.85 1.12 -3.48
CA ALA A 237 5.42 0.81 -3.29
C ALA A 237 4.92 -0.49 -3.95
N PRO A 238 5.53 -1.67 -3.67
CA PRO A 238 5.06 -2.92 -4.25
C PRO A 238 3.59 -3.19 -3.90
N THR A 239 2.85 -3.75 -4.84
CA THR A 239 1.57 -4.39 -4.55
C THR A 239 1.33 -5.51 -5.57
N ALA A 240 0.73 -6.61 -5.17
CA ALA A 240 0.57 -7.78 -6.02
C ALA A 240 -0.85 -8.35 -5.94
N VAL A 241 -1.22 -9.10 -6.97
CA VAL A 241 -2.46 -9.87 -7.00
C VAL A 241 -2.25 -11.17 -7.78
N GLN A 242 -2.97 -12.21 -7.38
CA GLN A 242 -3.08 -13.43 -8.16
C GLN A 242 -4.13 -13.26 -9.27
N LEU A 243 -3.74 -13.58 -10.49
CA LEU A 243 -4.59 -13.57 -11.70
C LEU A 243 -5.47 -14.82 -11.74
N ASP A 244 -6.57 -14.79 -12.50
CA ASP A 244 -7.48 -15.93 -12.71
C ASP A 244 -6.79 -17.24 -13.10
N ASP A 245 -5.66 -17.15 -13.81
CA ASP A 245 -4.90 -18.29 -14.31
C ASP A 245 -3.84 -18.80 -13.32
N GLY A 246 -3.83 -18.26 -12.09
CA GLY A 246 -2.96 -18.67 -10.99
C GLY A 246 -1.62 -17.95 -10.95
N ARG A 247 -1.24 -17.21 -12.00
CA ARG A 247 0.00 -16.41 -12.02
C ARG A 247 -0.11 -15.21 -11.09
N TRP A 248 1.04 -14.67 -10.69
CA TRP A 248 1.11 -13.43 -9.91
C TRP A 248 1.46 -12.23 -10.78
N CYS A 249 0.77 -11.12 -10.53
CA CYS A 249 1.10 -9.82 -11.09
C CYS A 249 1.52 -8.88 -9.96
N LEU A 250 2.80 -8.48 -9.96
CA LEU A 250 3.38 -7.46 -9.08
C LEU A 250 3.39 -6.12 -9.80
N PHE A 251 2.88 -5.08 -9.16
CA PHE A 251 2.96 -3.70 -9.59
C PHE A 251 3.99 -2.98 -8.73
N ILE A 252 4.90 -2.25 -9.37
CA ILE A 252 5.92 -1.44 -8.68
C ILE A 252 5.82 0.00 -9.17
N ASP A 253 5.67 0.96 -8.26
CA ASP A 253 5.44 2.37 -8.58
C ASP A 253 6.72 3.02 -9.10
N TYR A 254 6.72 3.46 -10.36
CA TYR A 254 7.82 4.19 -10.96
C TYR A 254 7.71 5.69 -10.72
N TYR A 255 8.74 6.27 -10.11
CA TYR A 255 8.81 7.70 -9.80
C TYR A 255 10.03 8.42 -10.39
N GLY A 256 10.78 7.76 -11.29
CA GLY A 256 12.02 8.31 -11.88
C GLY A 256 11.83 9.53 -12.80
N VAL A 257 10.60 9.89 -13.13
CA VAL A 257 10.24 11.09 -13.91
C VAL A 257 9.21 11.94 -13.18
N LYS A 258 8.92 13.15 -13.69
CA LYS A 258 7.89 14.02 -13.11
C LYS A 258 6.55 13.89 -13.86
N GLY A 259 5.46 14.07 -13.12
CA GLY A 259 4.12 14.21 -13.69
C GLY A 259 3.60 12.90 -14.29
N ALA A 260 2.91 13.00 -15.44
CA ALA A 260 2.16 11.89 -16.03
C ALA A 260 2.99 10.67 -16.47
N GLY A 261 4.33 10.76 -16.45
CA GLY A 261 5.20 9.61 -16.70
C GLY A 261 5.43 8.71 -15.48
N GLN A 262 4.94 9.11 -14.30
CA GLN A 262 4.98 8.28 -13.10
C GLN A 262 3.84 7.26 -13.06
N GLY A 263 4.04 6.21 -12.27
CA GLY A 263 2.99 5.31 -11.83
C GLY A 263 3.40 3.84 -11.92
N TYR A 264 2.44 2.98 -11.61
CA TYR A 264 2.67 1.54 -11.53
C TYR A 264 3.13 0.89 -12.85
N VAL A 265 4.21 0.11 -12.74
CA VAL A 265 4.71 -0.79 -13.78
C VAL A 265 4.41 -2.24 -13.34
N PRO A 266 3.63 -3.01 -14.11
CA PRO A 266 3.33 -4.40 -13.79
C PRO A 266 4.40 -5.39 -14.28
N PHE A 267 4.60 -6.44 -13.50
CA PHE A 267 5.50 -7.56 -13.70
C PHE A 267 4.74 -8.85 -13.42
N VAL A 268 4.92 -9.89 -14.25
CA VAL A 268 4.18 -11.14 -14.12
C VAL A 268 5.14 -12.30 -13.90
N ALA A 269 4.82 -13.16 -12.94
CA ALA A 269 5.56 -14.37 -12.61
C ALA A 269 4.61 -15.58 -12.53
N PRO A 270 5.10 -16.81 -12.74
CA PRO A 270 4.29 -18.02 -12.53
C PRO A 270 3.91 -18.25 -11.07
N SER A 271 4.77 -17.84 -10.12
CA SER A 271 4.56 -17.95 -8.67
C SER A 271 5.46 -16.96 -7.94
N MET A 272 5.14 -16.60 -6.70
CA MET A 272 6.03 -15.77 -5.86
C MET A 272 7.34 -16.50 -5.60
N LYS A 273 7.25 -17.80 -5.29
CA LYS A 273 8.41 -18.68 -5.08
C LYS A 273 9.48 -18.59 -6.17
N SER A 274 9.08 -18.37 -7.42
CA SER A 274 10.00 -18.34 -8.54
C SER A 274 10.93 -17.12 -8.54
N GLY A 275 10.50 -15.99 -7.96
CA GLY A 275 11.17 -14.69 -8.08
C GLY A 275 11.24 -14.13 -9.52
N ASP A 276 10.74 -14.84 -10.54
CA ASP A 276 10.92 -14.51 -11.96
C ASP A 276 9.83 -13.56 -12.48
N PHE A 277 9.79 -12.35 -11.92
CA PHE A 277 8.84 -11.32 -12.29
C PHE A 277 9.28 -10.59 -13.57
N VAL A 278 8.55 -10.83 -14.66
CA VAL A 278 8.85 -10.26 -15.98
C VAL A 278 8.00 -9.03 -16.25
N ARG A 279 8.67 -7.89 -16.51
CA ARG A 279 8.02 -6.62 -16.87
C ARG A 279 7.03 -6.81 -18.02
N SER A 280 5.79 -6.37 -17.82
CA SER A 280 4.64 -6.67 -18.68
C SER A 280 3.76 -5.46 -19.01
N ASP A 281 4.22 -4.24 -18.72
CA ASP A 281 3.47 -2.97 -18.86
C ASP A 281 2.85 -2.74 -20.24
N ALA A 282 3.44 -3.25 -21.32
CA ALA A 282 2.87 -3.17 -22.67
C ALA A 282 1.49 -3.84 -22.83
N LYS A 283 1.09 -4.71 -21.88
CA LYS A 283 -0.21 -5.41 -21.89
C LYS A 283 -1.26 -4.75 -21.01
N PHE A 284 -0.90 -3.70 -20.26
CA PHE A 284 -1.76 -3.08 -19.26
C PHE A 284 -2.18 -1.69 -19.71
N SER A 285 -3.37 -1.29 -19.28
CA SER A 285 -3.94 0.02 -19.56
C SER A 285 -4.44 0.63 -18.26
N PHE A 286 -3.92 1.83 -17.96
CA PHE A 286 -4.38 2.65 -16.84
C PHE A 286 -5.00 3.95 -17.36
N PRO A 287 -6.06 4.47 -16.72
CA PRO A 287 -6.68 5.72 -17.12
C PRO A 287 -5.79 6.94 -16.81
N TYR A 288 -4.83 6.79 -15.89
CA TYR A 288 -3.77 7.73 -15.53
C TYR A 288 -2.72 6.98 -14.68
N GLY A 289 -1.60 7.63 -14.34
CA GLY A 289 -0.58 7.04 -13.46
C GLY A 289 -1.11 6.83 -12.04
N PHE A 290 -1.35 5.57 -11.66
CA PHE A 290 -1.66 5.17 -10.28
C PHE A 290 -0.39 5.23 -9.43
N LYS A 291 -0.51 5.71 -8.21
CA LYS A 291 0.57 5.74 -7.21
C LYS A 291 0.25 4.81 -6.04
N HIS A 292 1.22 4.64 -5.12
CA HIS A 292 1.16 3.73 -3.96
C HIS A 292 -0.25 3.41 -3.46
N GLY A 293 -0.65 2.16 -3.67
CA GLY A 293 -1.96 1.64 -3.34
C GLY A 293 -1.99 0.12 -3.33
N THR A 294 -3.15 -0.46 -3.06
CA THR A 294 -3.33 -1.92 -2.96
C THR A 294 -4.51 -2.41 -3.79
N LEU A 295 -4.37 -3.63 -4.30
CA LEU A 295 -5.43 -4.34 -5.01
C LEU A 295 -6.22 -5.25 -4.06
N LEU A 296 -7.53 -5.29 -4.28
CA LEU A 296 -8.45 -6.22 -3.63
C LEU A 296 -9.23 -7.00 -4.68
N THR A 297 -9.25 -8.32 -4.55
CA THR A 297 -10.19 -9.15 -5.31
C THR A 297 -11.62 -8.92 -4.80
N ILE A 298 -12.53 -8.61 -5.73
CA ILE A 298 -13.94 -8.33 -5.45
C ILE A 298 -14.85 -9.27 -6.25
N THR A 299 -16.07 -9.45 -5.75
CA THR A 299 -17.10 -10.26 -6.41
C THR A 299 -17.68 -9.52 -7.62
N GLU A 300 -18.38 -10.25 -8.50
CA GLU A 300 -19.14 -9.63 -9.60
C GLU A 300 -20.20 -8.64 -9.08
N GLU A 301 -20.90 -8.99 -8.00
CA GLU A 301 -21.92 -8.13 -7.40
C GLU A 301 -21.34 -6.83 -6.82
N GLU A 302 -20.14 -6.89 -6.23
CA GLU A 302 -19.41 -5.72 -5.77
C GLU A 302 -18.92 -4.85 -6.93
N TYR A 303 -18.36 -5.47 -7.97
CA TYR A 303 -17.93 -4.77 -9.17
C TYR A 303 -19.08 -4.00 -9.81
N ASP A 304 -20.22 -4.67 -10.05
CA ASP A 304 -21.39 -4.06 -10.68
C ASP A 304 -22.00 -2.97 -9.79
N ARG A 305 -22.02 -3.18 -8.46
CA ARG A 305 -22.49 -2.17 -7.50
C ARG A 305 -21.63 -0.91 -7.55
N MET A 306 -20.30 -1.05 -7.52
CA MET A 306 -19.38 0.09 -7.60
C MET A 306 -19.47 0.81 -8.94
N LYS A 307 -19.62 0.07 -10.04
CA LYS A 307 -19.73 0.61 -11.39
C LYS A 307 -21.04 1.36 -11.64
N ALA A 308 -22.15 0.87 -11.08
CA ALA A 308 -23.47 1.49 -11.21
C ALA A 308 -23.70 2.65 -10.21
N HIS A 309 -22.84 2.79 -9.20
CA HIS A 309 -23.01 3.80 -8.16
C HIS A 309 -22.80 5.22 -8.68
N ASP A 310 -23.70 6.13 -8.31
CA ASP A 310 -23.59 7.56 -8.59
C ASP A 310 -22.76 8.25 -7.50
N TRP A 311 -21.44 8.23 -7.69
CA TRP A 311 -20.45 8.80 -6.78
C TRP A 311 -20.60 10.32 -6.54
N ASN A 312 -21.39 11.04 -7.36
CA ASN A 312 -21.68 12.46 -7.15
C ASN A 312 -22.72 12.74 -6.05
N LYS A 313 -23.54 11.74 -5.70
CA LYS A 313 -24.62 11.89 -4.71
C LYS A 313 -24.17 11.65 -3.29
N VAL A 314 -22.98 11.09 -3.08
CA VAL A 314 -22.32 11.03 -1.78
C VAL A 314 -21.75 12.41 -1.46
N LYS A 315 -22.64 13.39 -1.26
CA LYS A 315 -22.26 14.68 -0.69
C LYS A 315 -22.05 14.44 0.80
N ASP A 316 -20.77 14.40 1.18
CA ASP A 316 -20.26 15.10 2.35
C ASP A 316 -21.19 14.94 3.58
N ASN A 317 -21.29 13.71 4.10
CA ASN A 317 -21.82 13.49 5.44
C ASN A 317 -20.85 14.17 6.40
N ARG A 318 -21.14 15.44 6.69
CA ARG A 318 -20.52 16.24 7.74
C ARG A 318 -21.27 16.07 9.05
#